data_AF-A0A060WDA3-F1
#
_entry.id   AF-A0A060WDA3-F1
#
_cell.length_a   1.000
_cell.length_b   1.000
_cell.length_c   1.000
_cell.angle_alpha   90.00
_cell.angle_beta   90.00
_cell.angle_gamma   90.00
#
_symmetry.space_group_name_H-M   'P 1'
#
loop_
_entity.id
_entity.type
_entity.pdbx_description
1 polymer ?
#
loop_
_entity_poly.entity_id
_entity_poly.type
_entity_poly.pdbx_seq_one_letter_code
_entity_poly.pdbx_strand_id
1 'polypeptide(L)'
;MYVCILLFYDLSMSSYKRATFEEEEAAENPADGGMSPDSVEVGFRKGGIQLLSPLGRRTQMEVVLAGVLLASLLALFGCAVTLGIRYNKDPARSLCLTEACITVASKIVEALDRSADPCQDFYQYACGGWVRKNPLPDGRSRWSTFNSIWDQNQAVLKHLLGELEPNTCTHMHKHTVLPYKNLEVIY
;
A
#
# COMPACT_ATOMS: atom_id res chain seq x y z
N MET A 1 -11.90 -4.06 -36.55
CA MET A 1 -11.86 -3.64 -35.12
C MET A 1 -11.86 -4.82 -34.14
N TYR A 2 -12.55 -5.95 -34.41
CA TYR A 2 -12.40 -7.17 -33.59
C TYR A 2 -11.10 -7.96 -33.84
N VAL A 3 -10.52 -7.86 -35.05
CA VAL A 3 -9.26 -8.55 -35.43
C VAL A 3 -8.01 -7.96 -34.74
N CYS A 4 -8.02 -6.67 -34.36
CA CYS A 4 -6.89 -6.04 -33.64
C CYS A 4 -6.76 -6.47 -32.17
N ILE A 5 -7.85 -6.91 -31.53
CA ILE A 5 -7.82 -7.34 -30.11
C ILE A 5 -7.22 -8.75 -30.00
N LEU A 6 -7.47 -9.62 -30.99
CA LEU A 6 -6.90 -10.97 -31.00
C LEU A 6 -5.37 -10.95 -31.27
N LEU A 7 -4.89 -10.09 -32.17
CA LEU A 7 -3.45 -9.96 -32.45
C LEU A 7 -2.65 -9.35 -31.28
N PHE A 8 -3.29 -8.56 -30.41
CA PHE A 8 -2.64 -8.06 -29.18
C PHE A 8 -2.53 -9.15 -28.08
N TYR A 9 -3.41 -10.15 -28.10
CA TYR A 9 -3.34 -11.29 -27.17
C TYR A 9 -2.21 -12.26 -27.54
N ASP A 10 -1.97 -12.51 -28.84
CA ASP A 10 -0.88 -13.39 -29.31
C ASP A 10 0.53 -12.80 -29.05
N LEU A 11 0.69 -11.48 -28.97
CA LEU A 11 2.00 -10.83 -28.77
C LEU A 11 2.48 -10.76 -27.31
N SER A 12 1.64 -11.11 -26.33
CA SER A 12 2.01 -11.07 -24.90
C SER A 12 2.36 -12.45 -24.31
N MET A 13 2.59 -13.46 -25.16
CA MET A 13 3.11 -14.77 -24.74
C MET A 13 4.47 -15.06 -25.36
N SER A 14 5.40 -14.11 -25.23
CA SER A 14 6.84 -14.39 -25.39
C SER A 14 7.55 -14.33 -24.04
N SER A 15 8.01 -15.52 -23.61
CA SER A 15 9.08 -15.77 -22.63
C SER A 15 8.78 -15.50 -21.15
N TYR A 16 8.62 -16.55 -20.34
CA TYR A 16 9.79 -17.16 -19.68
C TYR A 16 9.49 -18.56 -19.11
N LYS A 17 10.58 -19.33 -19.02
CA LYS A 17 10.72 -20.78 -18.78
C LYS A 17 10.21 -21.29 -17.43
N ARG A 18 9.74 -22.54 -17.42
CA ARG A 18 10.19 -23.57 -16.46
C ARG A 18 10.14 -24.96 -17.08
N ALA A 19 11.25 -25.69 -16.97
CA ALA A 19 11.43 -27.04 -17.47
C ALA A 19 11.25 -28.05 -16.32
N THR A 20 10.50 -29.12 -16.56
CA THR A 20 10.60 -30.40 -15.84
C THR A 20 10.15 -31.54 -16.75
N PHE A 21 11.16 -32.28 -17.20
CA PHE A 21 11.28 -33.68 -17.60
C PHE A 21 10.03 -34.48 -18.02
N GLU A 22 10.16 -35.03 -19.22
CA GLU A 22 9.39 -36.12 -19.81
C GLU A 22 9.48 -37.39 -18.94
N GLU A 23 8.35 -38.04 -18.70
CA GLU A 23 8.31 -39.49 -18.52
C GLU A 23 7.37 -40.04 -19.61
N GLU A 24 7.99 -40.83 -20.50
CA GLU A 24 7.37 -41.54 -21.62
C GLU A 24 6.34 -42.58 -21.14
N GLU A 25 5.24 -42.70 -21.88
CA GLU A 25 4.33 -43.84 -21.84
C GLU A 25 4.98 -45.07 -22.51
N ALA A 26 4.86 -46.25 -21.90
CA ALA A 26 5.02 -47.51 -22.61
C ALA A 26 4.28 -48.70 -21.96
N ALA A 27 3.50 -49.39 -22.81
CA ALA A 27 3.14 -50.83 -22.81
C ALA A 27 2.25 -51.37 -21.67
N GLU A 28 1.39 -52.39 -21.81
CA GLU A 28 0.86 -53.26 -22.87
C GLU A 28 -0.38 -54.00 -22.26
N ASN A 29 -1.26 -54.52 -23.13
CA ASN A 29 -2.49 -55.32 -22.88
C ASN A 29 -2.20 -56.79 -22.41
N PRO A 30 -3.14 -57.77 -22.27
CA PRO A 30 -4.60 -57.81 -21.95
C PRO A 30 -5.05 -59.03 -21.04
N ALA A 31 -6.38 -59.27 -20.97
CA ALA A 31 -7.12 -60.52 -20.63
C ALA A 31 -7.47 -60.78 -19.13
N ASP A 32 -8.57 -61.41 -18.70
CA ASP A 32 -9.55 -62.34 -19.29
C ASP A 32 -10.82 -62.46 -18.39
N GLY A 33 -11.95 -62.94 -18.96
CA GLY A 33 -13.06 -63.68 -18.33
C GLY A 33 -13.99 -62.90 -17.37
N GLY A 34 -15.32 -62.97 -17.42
CA GLY A 34 -16.27 -63.87 -18.06
C GLY A 34 -17.49 -64.06 -17.12
N MET A 35 -18.68 -64.19 -17.72
CA MET A 35 -19.92 -64.77 -17.16
C MET A 35 -21.10 -63.84 -16.75
N SER A 36 -22.25 -64.18 -17.34
CA SER A 36 -23.66 -63.76 -17.12
C SER A 36 -24.40 -64.95 -16.44
N PRO A 37 -25.69 -64.94 -15.99
CA PRO A 37 -26.70 -63.87 -15.76
C PRO A 37 -27.37 -63.91 -14.36
N ASP A 38 -28.30 -62.97 -14.15
CA ASP A 38 -29.53 -62.96 -13.32
C ASP A 38 -29.49 -63.42 -11.85
N SER A 39 -29.86 -62.52 -10.93
CA SER A 39 -31.15 -62.59 -10.21
C SER A 39 -31.28 -61.63 -9.01
N VAL A 40 -32.54 -61.30 -8.73
CA VAL A 40 -33.13 -60.78 -7.48
C VAL A 40 -33.13 -59.25 -7.29
N GLU A 41 -34.27 -58.70 -7.66
CA GLU A 41 -34.83 -57.45 -7.17
C GLU A 41 -34.97 -57.49 -5.63
N VAL A 42 -34.24 -56.61 -4.93
CA VAL A 42 -34.53 -56.28 -3.52
C VAL A 42 -34.72 -54.79 -3.39
N GLY A 43 -35.98 -54.41 -3.15
CA GLY A 43 -36.40 -53.04 -2.92
C GLY A 43 -35.68 -52.43 -1.71
N PHE A 44 -34.72 -51.55 -1.99
CA PHE A 44 -34.25 -50.60 -0.99
C PHE A 44 -35.12 -49.35 -1.05
N ARG A 45 -35.93 -49.17 0.00
CA ARG A 45 -36.55 -47.88 0.34
C ARG A 45 -35.44 -46.84 0.41
N LYS A 46 -35.32 -46.01 -0.63
CA LYS A 46 -34.44 -44.85 -0.60
C LYS A 46 -35.03 -43.84 0.38
N GLY A 47 -34.48 -43.85 1.59
CA GLY A 47 -34.74 -42.85 2.62
C GLY A 47 -34.62 -41.46 2.01
N GLY A 48 -35.69 -40.69 2.18
CA GLY A 48 -35.73 -39.30 1.79
C GLY A 48 -34.69 -38.51 2.58
N ILE A 49 -33.71 -37.96 1.87
CA ILE A 49 -33.14 -36.69 2.28
C ILE A 49 -34.21 -35.65 1.98
N GLN A 50 -34.93 -35.25 3.02
CA GLN A 50 -35.84 -34.11 3.03
C GLN A 50 -35.05 -32.80 2.91
N LEU A 51 -34.41 -32.54 1.77
CA LEU A 51 -33.82 -31.22 1.50
C LEU A 51 -34.41 -30.52 0.27
N LEU A 52 -35.23 -31.22 -0.52
CA LEU A 52 -35.86 -30.68 -1.71
C LEU A 52 -37.31 -31.16 -1.83
N SER A 53 -38.26 -30.38 -1.32
CA SER A 53 -39.60 -30.20 -1.91
C SER A 53 -40.34 -29.04 -1.22
N PRO A 54 -41.11 -28.19 -1.96
CA PRO A 54 -41.72 -28.47 -3.26
C PRO A 54 -41.42 -27.40 -4.32
N LEU A 55 -40.58 -27.71 -5.32
CA LEU A 55 -40.52 -26.95 -6.57
C LEU A 55 -41.54 -27.45 -7.63
N GLY A 56 -42.52 -28.26 -7.21
CA GLY A 56 -43.49 -28.91 -8.11
C GLY A 56 -44.76 -28.11 -8.39
N ARG A 57 -44.88 -26.86 -7.91
CA ARG A 57 -46.10 -26.05 -8.12
C ARG A 57 -45.88 -24.55 -8.20
N ARG A 58 -44.68 -24.12 -8.57
CA ARG A 58 -44.41 -22.73 -8.96
C ARG A 58 -44.42 -22.67 -10.48
N THR A 59 -45.14 -21.70 -11.04
CA THR A 59 -45.29 -21.57 -12.49
C THR A 59 -43.89 -21.48 -13.11
N GLN A 60 -43.65 -22.13 -14.25
CA GLN A 60 -42.34 -22.12 -14.94
C GLN A 60 -41.72 -20.70 -15.02
N MET A 61 -42.59 -19.69 -15.11
CA MET A 61 -42.27 -18.27 -15.09
C MET A 61 -41.60 -17.78 -13.79
N GLU A 62 -42.01 -18.27 -12.62
CA GLU A 62 -41.42 -17.88 -11.33
C GLU A 62 -39.98 -18.37 -11.18
N VAL A 63 -39.68 -19.57 -11.69
CA VAL A 63 -38.32 -20.13 -11.65
C VAL A 63 -37.40 -19.38 -12.62
N VAL A 64 -37.89 -19.08 -13.82
CA VAL A 64 -37.16 -18.26 -14.80
C VAL A 64 -36.90 -16.86 -14.25
N LEU A 65 -37.90 -16.21 -13.65
CA LEU A 65 -37.75 -14.89 -13.05
C LEU A 65 -36.75 -14.89 -11.90
N ALA A 66 -36.80 -15.88 -11.00
CA ALA A 66 -35.83 -16.01 -9.92
C ALA A 66 -34.40 -16.23 -10.43
N GLY A 67 -34.22 -17.03 -11.49
CA GLY A 67 -32.93 -17.23 -12.14
C GLY A 67 -32.37 -15.96 -12.78
N VAL A 68 -33.20 -15.19 -13.49
CA VAL A 68 -32.80 -13.91 -14.10
C VAL A 68 -32.45 -12.87 -13.04
N LEU A 69 -33.22 -12.78 -11.96
CA LEU A 69 -32.92 -11.87 -10.85
C LEU A 69 -31.59 -12.24 -10.19
N LEU A 70 -31.35 -13.53 -9.92
CA LEU A 70 -30.08 -13.99 -9.36
C LEU A 70 -28.90 -13.68 -10.29
N ALA A 71 -29.04 -13.95 -11.59
CA ALA A 71 -28.01 -13.65 -12.58
C ALA A 71 -27.71 -12.14 -12.67
N SER A 72 -28.74 -11.30 -12.64
CA SER A 72 -28.59 -9.84 -12.65
C SER A 72 -27.88 -9.32 -11.39
N LEU A 73 -28.21 -9.86 -10.21
CA LEU A 73 -27.56 -9.50 -8.95
C LEU A 73 -26.09 -9.91 -8.94
N LEU A 74 -25.77 -11.11 -9.43
CA LEU A 74 -24.39 -11.57 -9.57
C LEU A 74 -23.59 -10.73 -10.57
N ALA A 75 -24.21 -10.34 -11.69
CA ALA A 75 -23.59 -9.46 -12.66
C ALA A 75 -23.32 -8.06 -12.06
N LEU A 76 -24.28 -7.48 -11.36
CA LEU A 76 -24.12 -6.18 -10.69
C LEU A 76 -23.06 -6.23 -9.59
N PHE A 77 -23.03 -7.30 -8.80
CA PHE A 77 -22.00 -7.50 -7.79
C PHE A 77 -20.62 -7.65 -8.42
N GLY A 78 -20.48 -8.44 -9.49
CA GLY A 78 -19.26 -8.56 -10.27
C GLY A 78 -18.80 -7.23 -10.87
N CYS A 79 -19.72 -6.43 -11.42
CA CYS A 79 -19.44 -5.07 -11.89
C CYS A 79 -18.98 -4.15 -10.75
N ALA A 80 -19.62 -4.19 -9.58
CA ALA A 80 -19.22 -3.39 -8.43
C ALA A 80 -17.83 -3.78 -7.90
N VAL A 81 -17.53 -5.08 -7.81
CA VAL A 81 -16.22 -5.59 -7.38
C VAL A 81 -15.14 -5.22 -8.39
N THR A 82 -15.39 -5.41 -9.69
CA THR A 82 -14.43 -5.03 -10.74
C THR A 82 -14.17 -3.52 -10.76
N LEU A 83 -15.20 -2.68 -10.61
CA LEU A 83 -15.05 -1.24 -10.48
C LEU A 83 -14.30 -0.84 -9.20
N GLY A 84 -14.57 -1.47 -8.06
CA GLY A 84 -13.88 -1.20 -6.78
C GLY A 84 -12.39 -1.57 -6.82
N ILE A 85 -12.03 -2.66 -7.50
CA ILE A 85 -10.63 -3.06 -7.72
C ILE A 85 -9.93 -2.09 -8.69
N ARG A 86 -10.61 -1.63 -9.75
CA ARG A 86 -10.05 -0.65 -10.69
C ARG A 86 -9.89 0.73 -10.04
N TYR A 87 -10.83 1.15 -9.19
CA TYR A 87 -10.77 2.40 -8.43
C TYR A 87 -9.61 2.44 -7.43
N ASN A 88 -9.30 1.30 -6.79
CA ASN A 88 -8.14 1.20 -5.89
C ASN A 88 -6.79 1.10 -6.61
N LYS A 89 -6.78 0.88 -7.94
CA LYS A 89 -5.55 0.79 -8.73
C LYS A 89 -5.06 2.13 -9.26
N ASP A 90 -5.71 3.26 -8.95
CA ASP A 90 -5.21 4.58 -9.30
C ASP A 90 -3.92 4.89 -8.49
N PRO A 91 -2.71 4.88 -9.10
CA PRO A 91 -1.46 5.18 -8.38
C PRO A 91 -1.41 6.62 -7.88
N ALA A 92 -2.27 7.50 -8.38
CA ALA A 92 -2.43 8.88 -7.91
C ALA A 92 -3.11 8.98 -6.52
N ARG A 93 -3.67 7.89 -5.98
CA ARG A 93 -4.37 7.87 -4.68
C ARG A 93 -3.67 7.08 -3.57
N SER A 94 -2.54 6.44 -3.83
CA SER A 94 -1.75 5.83 -2.74
C SER A 94 -1.01 6.93 -1.98
N LEU A 95 -1.63 7.45 -0.91
CA LEU A 95 -1.00 8.40 0.00
C LEU A 95 0.05 7.68 0.85
N CYS A 96 1.22 8.31 1.02
CA CYS A 96 2.22 7.81 1.94
C CYS A 96 1.81 8.17 3.38
N LEU A 97 1.60 7.15 4.20
CA LEU A 97 1.19 7.29 5.61
C LEU A 97 2.30 6.86 6.58
N THR A 98 3.56 6.85 6.12
CA THR A 98 4.68 6.65 7.03
C THR A 98 4.81 7.85 7.96
N GLU A 99 5.33 7.62 9.16
CA GLU A 99 5.58 8.67 10.15
C GLU A 99 6.41 9.81 9.56
N ALA A 100 7.46 9.47 8.79
CA ALA A 100 8.29 10.45 8.09
C ALA A 100 7.48 11.32 7.12
N CYS A 101 6.56 10.71 6.34
CA CYS A 101 5.75 11.46 5.39
C CYS A 101 4.77 12.40 6.10
N ILE A 102 4.11 11.94 7.16
CA ILE A 102 3.19 12.76 7.95
C ILE A 102 3.95 13.93 8.60
N THR A 103 5.14 13.67 9.13
CA THR A 103 5.99 14.68 9.77
C THR A 103 6.45 15.75 8.78
N VAL A 104 6.89 15.36 7.58
CA VAL A 104 7.32 16.32 6.56
C VAL A 104 6.12 17.10 6.01
N ALA A 105 5.01 16.42 5.73
CA ALA A 105 3.79 17.05 5.22
C ALA A 105 3.24 18.10 6.19
N SER A 106 3.24 17.82 7.51
CA SER A 106 2.80 18.79 8.52
C SER A 106 3.68 20.03 8.52
N LYS A 107 5.02 19.87 8.45
CA LYS A 107 5.95 21.00 8.38
C LYS A 107 5.76 21.85 7.13
N ILE A 108 5.50 21.23 5.97
CA ILE A 108 5.18 21.96 4.74
C ILE A 108 3.90 22.77 4.93
N VAL A 109 2.82 22.13 5.38
CA VAL A 109 1.51 22.80 5.57
C VAL A 109 1.58 23.93 6.59
N GLU A 110 2.38 23.77 7.66
CA GLU A 110 2.59 24.79 8.69
C GLU A 110 3.32 26.04 8.18
N ALA A 111 4.14 25.90 7.14
CA ALA A 111 4.91 26.99 6.54
C ALA A 111 4.11 27.78 5.50
N LEU A 112 3.08 27.18 4.90
CA LEU A 112 2.26 27.80 3.87
C LEU A 112 1.42 28.97 4.41
N ASP A 113 1.32 30.01 3.59
CA ASP A 113 0.31 31.06 3.72
C ASP A 113 -0.74 30.95 2.60
N ARG A 114 -1.82 30.23 2.88
CA ARG A 114 -2.89 30.01 1.89
C ARG A 114 -3.72 31.25 1.55
N SER A 115 -3.47 32.39 2.20
CA SER A 115 -4.12 33.66 1.85
C SER A 115 -3.44 34.39 0.69
N ALA A 116 -2.18 34.04 0.39
CA ALA A 116 -1.45 34.59 -0.74
C ALA A 116 -1.74 33.80 -2.03
N ASP A 117 -1.88 34.50 -3.16
CA ASP A 117 -1.98 33.87 -4.48
C ASP A 117 -0.59 33.36 -4.91
N PRO A 118 -0.38 32.03 -5.08
CA PRO A 118 0.91 31.49 -5.48
C PRO A 118 1.37 31.95 -6.86
N CYS A 119 0.46 32.39 -7.74
CA CYS A 119 0.79 32.91 -9.06
C CYS A 119 1.32 34.35 -9.01
N GLN A 120 1.09 35.06 -7.91
CA GLN A 120 1.52 36.45 -7.73
C GLN A 120 2.73 36.55 -6.80
N ASP A 121 2.69 35.85 -5.66
CA ASP A 121 3.79 35.80 -4.70
C ASP A 121 3.95 34.39 -4.13
N PHE A 122 4.69 33.57 -4.86
CA PHE A 122 4.99 32.21 -4.44
C PHE A 122 5.81 32.16 -3.14
N TYR A 123 6.62 33.18 -2.85
CA TYR A 123 7.41 33.21 -1.62
C TYR A 123 6.52 33.40 -0.41
N GLN A 124 5.59 34.36 -0.45
CA GLN A 124 4.62 34.53 0.63
C GLN A 124 3.73 33.30 0.76
N TYR A 125 3.24 32.73 -0.35
CA TYR A 125 2.45 31.50 -0.30
C TYR A 125 3.21 30.33 0.33
N ALA A 126 4.47 30.12 -0.04
CA ALA A 126 5.25 28.96 0.41
C ALA A 126 5.84 29.14 1.83
N CYS A 127 6.21 30.36 2.21
CA CYS A 127 7.00 30.64 3.41
C CYS A 127 6.33 31.59 4.41
N GLY A 128 5.24 32.27 4.05
CA GLY A 128 4.63 33.31 4.88
C GLY A 128 4.12 32.83 6.24
N GLY A 129 3.71 31.56 6.33
CA GLY A 129 3.37 30.91 7.59
C GLY A 129 4.60 30.68 8.49
N TRP A 130 5.74 30.31 7.88
CA TRP A 130 7.01 30.15 8.61
C TRP A 130 7.52 31.49 9.14
N VAL A 131 7.51 32.54 8.30
CA VAL A 131 7.97 33.89 8.67
C VAL A 131 7.18 34.44 9.85
N ARG A 132 5.85 34.26 9.86
CA ARG A 132 5.00 34.69 11.00
C ARG A 132 5.32 33.98 12.31
N LYS A 133 5.68 32.69 12.25
CA LYS A 133 6.01 31.89 13.44
C LYS A 133 7.44 32.07 13.92
N ASN A 134 8.33 32.58 13.07
CA ASN A 134 9.76 32.69 13.32
C ASN A 134 10.21 34.15 13.12
N PRO A 135 9.83 35.07 14.03
CA PRO A 135 10.32 36.45 13.98
C PRO A 135 11.84 36.49 14.16
N LEU A 136 12.47 37.57 13.66
CA LEU A 136 13.91 37.78 13.80
C LEU A 136 14.29 37.85 15.29
N PRO A 137 15.12 36.92 15.81
CA PRO A 137 15.57 36.98 17.20
C PRO A 137 16.52 38.15 17.43
N ASP A 138 16.57 38.64 18.66
CA ASP A 138 17.49 39.71 19.06
C ASP A 138 18.95 39.34 18.77
N GLY A 139 19.74 40.33 18.37
CA GLY A 139 21.16 40.14 18.03
C GLY A 139 21.41 39.43 16.69
N ARG A 140 20.37 39.11 15.91
CA ARG A 140 20.49 38.58 14.55
C ARG A 140 20.10 39.65 13.53
N SER A 141 20.81 39.71 12.40
CA SER A 141 20.44 40.58 11.26
C SER A 141 19.58 39.86 10.22
N ARG A 142 19.52 38.52 10.27
CA ARG A 142 18.73 37.67 9.38
C ARG A 142 18.30 36.40 10.11
N TRP A 143 17.09 35.94 9.82
CA TRP A 143 16.57 34.67 10.30
C TRP A 143 16.03 33.83 9.16
N SER A 144 16.44 32.57 9.11
CA SER A 144 16.02 31.59 8.11
C SER A 144 16.04 30.21 8.72
N THR A 145 15.49 29.23 8.00
CA THR A 145 15.56 27.82 8.40
C THR A 145 17.00 27.34 8.62
N PHE A 146 17.97 27.85 7.86
CA PHE A 146 19.39 27.52 8.06
C PHE A 146 19.91 28.02 9.42
N ASN A 147 19.53 29.23 9.82
CA ASN A 147 19.91 29.76 11.14
C ASN A 147 19.28 28.93 12.26
N SER A 148 18.00 28.56 12.11
CA SER A 148 17.32 27.70 13.09
C SER A 148 18.00 26.33 13.22
N ILE A 149 18.39 25.70 12.11
CA ILE A 149 19.08 24.40 12.13
C ILE A 149 20.48 24.56 12.72
N TRP A 150 21.19 25.65 12.39
CA TRP A 150 22.49 25.94 12.98
C TRP A 150 22.42 26.04 14.50
N ASP A 151 21.46 26.80 15.03
CA ASP A 151 21.29 26.96 16.47
C ASP A 151 20.90 25.64 17.15
N GLN A 152 20.06 24.81 16.53
CA GLN A 152 19.77 23.45 17.01
C GLN A 152 21.02 22.58 17.05
N ASN A 153 21.84 22.60 16.01
CA ASN A 153 23.10 21.85 15.98
C ASN A 153 24.07 22.32 17.07
N GLN A 154 24.17 23.63 17.29
CA GLN A 154 25.00 24.19 18.36
C GLN A 154 24.49 23.76 19.74
N ALA A 155 23.18 23.72 19.95
CA ALA A 155 22.60 23.25 21.21
C ALA A 155 22.91 21.76 21.47
N VAL A 156 22.83 20.92 20.44
CA VAL A 156 23.23 19.50 20.54
C VAL A 156 24.72 19.37 20.86
N LEU A 157 25.58 20.11 20.15
CA LEU A 157 27.02 20.10 20.41
C LEU A 157 27.34 20.54 21.84
N LYS A 158 26.71 21.63 22.30
CA LYS A 158 26.84 22.13 23.67
C LYS A 158 26.49 21.06 24.69
N HIS A 159 25.36 20.39 24.50
CA HIS A 159 24.91 19.31 25.38
C HIS A 159 25.93 18.18 25.44
N LEU A 160 26.38 17.68 24.29
CA LEU A 160 27.39 16.63 24.21
C LEU A 160 28.70 17.03 24.90
N LEU A 161 29.19 18.26 24.69
CA LEU A 161 30.42 18.75 25.31
C LEU A 161 30.27 18.97 26.83
N GLY A 162 29.07 19.30 27.30
CA GLY A 162 28.74 19.44 28.71
C GLY A 162 28.83 18.11 29.46
N GLU A 163 28.26 17.05 28.87
CA GLU A 163 28.19 15.69 29.43
C GLU A 163 29.53 14.92 29.40
N LEU A 164 30.51 15.36 28.61
CA LEU A 164 31.82 14.68 28.55
C LEU A 164 32.52 14.71 29.91
N GLU A 165 32.73 13.50 30.46
CA GLU A 165 33.55 13.30 31.66
C GLU A 165 35.04 13.55 31.39
N PRO A 166 35.83 13.98 32.42
CA PRO A 166 37.26 14.33 32.29
C PRO A 166 38.17 13.20 31.78
N ASN A 167 37.70 11.95 31.84
CA ASN A 167 38.38 10.72 31.45
C ASN A 167 38.13 10.34 29.98
N THR A 168 37.24 11.03 29.26
CA THR A 168 36.98 10.75 27.84
C THR A 168 38.02 11.46 26.96
N CYS A 169 38.70 10.72 26.08
CA CYS A 169 39.70 11.17 25.11
C CYS A 169 40.49 12.43 25.55
N THR A 170 41.55 12.23 26.34
CA THR A 170 42.37 13.28 26.97
C THR A 170 42.83 14.39 26.02
N HIS A 171 43.01 14.06 24.72
CA HIS A 171 43.40 15.02 23.69
C HIS A 171 42.24 15.96 23.28
N MET A 172 41.03 15.43 23.09
CA MET A 172 39.84 16.22 22.75
C MET A 172 39.37 17.07 23.94
N HIS A 173 39.46 16.52 25.15
CA HIS A 173 39.11 17.24 26.36
C HIS A 173 39.96 18.51 26.53
N LYS A 174 41.28 18.42 26.30
CA LYS A 174 42.20 19.55 26.43
C LYS A 174 42.02 20.63 25.36
N HIS A 175 41.80 20.26 24.11
CA HIS A 175 41.80 21.21 22.99
C HIS A 175 40.42 21.73 22.59
N THR A 176 39.34 21.05 23.00
CA THR A 176 37.97 21.43 22.61
C THR A 176 37.07 21.66 23.83
N VAL A 177 37.03 20.73 24.79
CA VAL A 177 36.09 20.79 25.92
C VAL A 177 36.49 21.82 26.98
N LEU A 178 37.76 21.88 27.39
CA LEU A 178 38.23 22.86 28.39
C LEU A 178 38.09 24.32 27.91
N PRO A 179 38.50 24.70 26.68
CA PRO A 179 38.24 26.03 26.17
C PRO A 179 36.74 26.37 26.13
N TYR A 180 35.91 25.40 25.74
CA TYR A 180 34.45 25.56 25.70
C TYR A 180 33.86 25.83 27.10
N LYS A 181 34.19 25.00 28.09
CA LYS A 181 33.72 25.17 29.47
C LYS A 181 34.24 26.49 30.10
N ASN A 182 35.46 26.91 29.76
CA ASN A 182 36.00 28.19 30.24
C ASN A 182 35.29 29.40 29.62
N LEU A 183 34.86 29.33 28.36
CA LEU A 183 34.06 30.38 27.72
C LEU A 183 32.70 30.54 28.41
N GLU A 184 32.05 29.45 28.83
CA GLU A 184 30.77 29.51 29.58
C GLU A 184 30.90 30.11 30.99
N VAL A 185 32.10 30.16 31.57
CA VAL A 185 32.33 30.82 32.88
C VAL A 185 32.53 32.34 32.70
N ILE A 186 32.82 32.79 31.47
CA ILE A 186 33.12 34.20 31.16
C ILE A 186 31.87 34.96 30.69
N TYR A 187 30.80 34.27 30.29
CA TYR A 187 29.49 34.84 29.91
C TYR A 187 28.40 34.49 30.92
#